data_AF-A0A6L8LIL7-F1
#
_entry.id   AF-A0A6L8LIL7-F1
#
_cell.length_a   1.000
_cell.length_b   1.000
_cell.length_c   1.000
_cell.angle_alpha   90.00
_cell.angle_beta   90.00
_cell.angle_gamma   90.00
#
_symmetry.space_group_name_H-M   'P 1'
#
loop_
_entity.id
_entity.type
_entity.pdbx_description
1 polymer ?
#
loop_
_entity_poly.entity_id
_entity_poly.type
_entity_poly.pdbx_seq_one_letter_code
_entity_poly.pdbx_strand_id
1 'polypeptide(L)'
;MIKFCAIGDYSHRQPLAYVPIRDHCRGAIRVTDDPERADIVAVAHSKDLDTYADTLRALSPDQKLVLLSEEPFWDTCWGHDPLTRDLTHPAASGPLRLTQLNHKTSAIYDFAAIPYFLLTDSHFATRYGLWFARNAQIDPAGWRRHFARVSGQGAFMLARRTSPRYEVDFPGHEVFSLCNQRTAIAEACLRPGFAHIGKGWQDGPPRQDLLDWHLDKYLTLKGRFHFICAIENTHQANYVTEKIFDAWAAGAVPLYMAGPGHRVHDLALPGSWVNLIDCPPEEVPATLAAFPQGAEFSETYFAQQRWMAEMFGDRDVWRREFDRLRAALVAEFETVLAG
;
A
#
# COMPACT_ATOMS: atom_id res chain seq x y z
N MET A 1 -18.90 -10.80 -21.09
CA MET A 1 -18.73 -9.57 -20.27
C MET A 1 -19.21 -9.92 -18.88
N ILE A 2 -18.33 -9.80 -17.89
CA ILE A 2 -18.58 -10.18 -16.50
C ILE A 2 -19.36 -9.06 -15.81
N LYS A 3 -20.44 -9.36 -15.12
CA LYS A 3 -21.21 -8.40 -14.31
C LYS A 3 -20.78 -8.52 -12.86
N PHE A 4 -20.32 -7.42 -12.29
CA PHE A 4 -19.75 -7.35 -10.95
C PHE A 4 -20.55 -6.37 -10.09
N CYS A 5 -20.91 -6.76 -8.87
CA CYS A 5 -21.51 -5.89 -7.87
C CYS A 5 -20.67 -5.95 -6.59
N ALA A 6 -20.29 -4.80 -6.04
CA ALA A 6 -19.71 -4.73 -4.71
C ALA A 6 -20.78 -4.27 -3.71
N ILE A 7 -20.88 -4.98 -2.58
CA ILE A 7 -21.78 -4.61 -1.48
C ILE A 7 -20.99 -4.42 -0.19
N GLY A 8 -21.61 -3.73 0.78
CA GLY A 8 -21.05 -3.54 2.11
C GLY A 8 -20.47 -2.15 2.37
N ASP A 9 -20.15 -1.88 3.63
CA ASP A 9 -19.69 -0.58 4.11
C ASP A 9 -18.29 -0.25 3.56
N TYR A 10 -17.52 -1.30 3.25
CA TYR A 10 -16.16 -1.19 2.71
C TYR A 10 -16.11 -1.37 1.18
N SER A 11 -17.25 -1.45 0.48
CA SER A 11 -17.32 -1.63 -0.99
C SER A 11 -16.51 -0.62 -1.82
N HIS A 12 -16.14 0.51 -1.23
CA HIS A 12 -15.27 1.54 -1.81
C HIS A 12 -13.76 1.21 -1.75
N ARG A 13 -13.37 0.04 -1.21
CA ARG A 13 -11.99 -0.37 -0.93
C ARG A 13 -11.60 -1.63 -1.69
N GLN A 14 -11.76 -1.58 -3.00
CA GLN A 14 -11.46 -2.68 -3.91
C GLN A 14 -11.17 -2.14 -5.33
N PRO A 15 -10.48 -2.89 -6.19
CA PRO A 15 -9.98 -2.40 -7.48
C PRO A 15 -11.00 -1.66 -8.36
N LEU A 16 -12.22 -2.18 -8.48
CA LEU A 16 -13.28 -1.62 -9.34
C LEU A 16 -14.05 -0.45 -8.71
N ALA A 17 -13.74 -0.08 -7.46
CA ALA A 17 -14.25 1.15 -6.85
C ALA A 17 -13.51 2.39 -7.40
N TYR A 18 -12.26 2.21 -7.84
CA TYR A 18 -11.42 3.28 -8.34
C TYR A 18 -11.70 3.59 -9.80
N VAL A 19 -11.99 4.85 -10.11
CA VAL A 19 -12.34 5.31 -11.46
C VAL A 19 -11.28 4.92 -12.51
N PRO A 20 -9.96 5.14 -12.30
CA PRO A 20 -8.95 4.80 -13.31
C PRO A 20 -8.92 3.31 -13.68
N ILE A 21 -9.05 2.44 -12.67
CA ILE A 21 -9.06 0.97 -12.84
C ILE A 21 -10.37 0.53 -13.50
N ARG A 22 -11.52 1.02 -13.00
CA ARG A 22 -12.84 0.70 -13.54
C ARG A 22 -12.98 1.10 -15.01
N ASP A 23 -12.46 2.26 -15.38
CA ASP A 23 -12.50 2.74 -16.77
C ASP A 23 -11.62 1.90 -17.69
N HIS A 24 -10.43 1.46 -17.24
CA HIS A 24 -9.60 0.53 -18.00
C HIS A 24 -10.25 -0.85 -18.17
N CYS A 25 -11.03 -1.30 -17.19
CA CYS A 25 -11.73 -2.59 -17.27
C CYS A 25 -12.99 -2.56 -18.14
N ARG A 26 -13.40 -1.38 -18.64
CA ARG A 26 -14.59 -1.20 -19.46
C ARG A 26 -14.56 -2.11 -20.69
N GLY A 27 -15.67 -2.79 -20.95
CA GLY A 27 -15.81 -3.74 -22.06
C GLY A 27 -15.51 -5.19 -21.68
N ALA A 28 -14.73 -5.44 -20.63
CA ALA A 28 -14.53 -6.79 -20.06
C ALA A 28 -15.43 -7.01 -18.84
N ILE A 29 -15.44 -6.03 -17.93
CA ILE A 29 -16.19 -6.06 -16.67
C ILE A 29 -17.19 -4.90 -16.65
N ARG A 30 -18.44 -5.20 -16.26
CA ARG A 30 -19.51 -4.23 -16.05
C ARG A 30 -19.85 -4.18 -14.56
N VAL A 31 -19.58 -3.05 -13.93
CA VAL A 31 -20.00 -2.78 -12.55
C VAL A 31 -21.49 -2.43 -12.52
N THR A 32 -22.24 -3.01 -11.59
CA THR A 32 -23.67 -2.79 -11.35
C THR A 32 -23.96 -2.59 -9.88
N ASP A 33 -24.93 -1.74 -9.56
CA ASP A 33 -25.40 -1.49 -8.18
C ASP A 33 -26.50 -2.48 -7.75
N ASP A 34 -27.01 -3.26 -8.71
CA ASP A 34 -28.03 -4.30 -8.49
C ASP A 34 -27.36 -5.68 -8.34
N PRO A 35 -27.34 -6.26 -7.12
CA PRO A 35 -26.73 -7.56 -6.88
C PRO A 35 -27.46 -8.69 -7.62
N GLU A 36 -28.78 -8.61 -7.87
CA GLU A 36 -29.53 -9.67 -8.57
C GLU A 36 -29.10 -9.82 -10.03
N ARG A 37 -28.48 -8.78 -10.59
CA ARG A 37 -27.98 -8.75 -11.97
C ARG A 37 -26.52 -9.13 -12.11
N ALA A 38 -25.80 -9.34 -11.01
CA ALA A 38 -24.37 -9.59 -11.03
C ALA A 38 -24.05 -11.09 -11.16
N ASP A 39 -23.01 -11.42 -11.91
CA ASP A 39 -22.45 -12.78 -11.96
C ASP A 39 -21.54 -13.00 -10.73
N ILE A 40 -20.83 -11.95 -10.31
CA ILE A 40 -20.01 -11.91 -9.09
C ILE A 40 -20.55 -10.84 -8.14
N VAL A 41 -20.84 -11.24 -6.91
CA VAL A 41 -21.11 -10.34 -5.78
C VAL A 41 -19.89 -10.35 -4.87
N ALA A 42 -19.29 -9.18 -4.67
CA ALA A 42 -18.08 -9.03 -3.89
C ALA A 42 -18.30 -8.19 -2.63
N VAL A 43 -17.56 -8.55 -1.58
CA VAL A 43 -17.30 -7.69 -0.42
C VAL A 43 -15.81 -7.39 -0.36
N ALA A 44 -15.45 -6.26 0.27
CA ALA A 44 -14.05 -5.81 0.36
C ALA A 44 -13.39 -6.06 1.73
N HIS A 45 -14.18 -6.40 2.75
CA HIS A 45 -13.70 -6.63 4.10
C HIS A 45 -14.48 -7.77 4.76
N SER A 46 -13.81 -8.60 5.57
CA SER A 46 -14.44 -9.65 6.38
C SER A 46 -15.63 -9.20 7.24
N LYS A 47 -15.67 -7.96 7.73
CA LYS A 47 -16.81 -7.44 8.51
C LYS A 47 -18.11 -7.34 7.71
N ASP A 48 -18.00 -7.11 6.41
CA ASP A 48 -19.16 -7.06 5.53
C ASP A 48 -19.75 -8.47 5.32
N LEU A 49 -18.94 -9.54 5.45
CA LEU A 49 -19.45 -10.91 5.44
C LEU A 49 -20.41 -11.15 6.61
N ASP A 50 -20.08 -10.64 7.80
CA ASP A 50 -20.92 -10.78 8.99
C ASP A 50 -22.13 -9.84 8.94
N THR A 51 -21.90 -8.58 8.58
CA THR A 51 -22.93 -7.52 8.58
C THR A 51 -24.02 -7.78 7.54
N TYR A 52 -23.64 -8.33 6.38
CA TYR A 52 -24.53 -8.57 5.25
C TYR A 52 -24.78 -10.07 5.00
N ALA A 53 -24.55 -10.93 6.00
CA ALA A 53 -24.63 -12.38 5.86
C ALA A 53 -25.95 -12.87 5.26
N ASP A 54 -27.08 -12.31 5.66
CA ASP A 54 -28.40 -12.72 5.17
C ASP A 54 -28.59 -12.39 3.68
N THR A 55 -28.15 -11.21 3.25
CA THR A 55 -28.13 -10.82 1.84
C THR A 55 -27.23 -11.73 1.02
N LEU A 56 -26.03 -12.03 1.54
CA LEU A 56 -25.04 -12.88 0.88
C LEU A 56 -25.47 -14.35 0.78
N ARG A 57 -26.27 -14.84 1.75
CA ARG A 57 -26.86 -16.19 1.70
C ARG A 57 -28.02 -16.30 0.71
N ALA A 58 -28.69 -15.18 0.44
CA ALA A 58 -29.82 -15.13 -0.48
C ALA A 58 -29.39 -15.10 -1.97
N LEU A 59 -28.09 -15.07 -2.24
CA LEU A 59 -27.55 -15.12 -3.61
C LEU A 59 -28.01 -16.39 -4.33
N SER A 60 -28.31 -16.25 -5.62
CA SER A 60 -28.73 -17.40 -6.42
C SER A 60 -27.54 -18.36 -6.67
N PRO A 61 -27.80 -19.65 -6.95
CA PRO A 61 -26.74 -20.64 -7.18
C PRO A 61 -25.78 -20.32 -8.33
N ASP A 62 -26.22 -19.51 -9.29
CA ASP A 62 -25.43 -19.09 -10.45
C ASP A 62 -24.49 -17.92 -10.14
N GLN A 63 -24.67 -17.26 -8.98
CA GLN A 63 -23.83 -16.15 -8.54
C GLN A 63 -22.66 -16.63 -7.71
N LYS A 64 -21.54 -15.93 -7.81
CA LYS A 64 -20.34 -16.21 -7.02
C LYS A 64 -20.10 -15.14 -5.98
N LEU A 65 -19.85 -15.56 -4.74
CA LEU A 65 -19.45 -14.70 -3.65
C LEU A 65 -17.92 -14.59 -3.59
N VAL A 66 -17.42 -13.36 -3.62
CA VAL A 66 -15.98 -13.06 -3.57
C VAL A 66 -15.66 -12.13 -2.40
N LEU A 67 -14.61 -12.44 -1.63
CA LEU A 67 -13.94 -11.46 -0.78
C LEU A 67 -12.77 -10.86 -1.57
N LEU A 68 -12.99 -9.69 -2.18
CA LEU A 68 -12.00 -8.98 -2.99
C LEU A 68 -11.32 -7.92 -2.13
N SER A 69 -10.27 -8.33 -1.41
CA SER A 69 -9.61 -7.49 -0.40
C SER A 69 -8.28 -6.95 -0.92
N GLU A 70 -8.13 -5.63 -0.89
CA GLU A 70 -6.92 -4.94 -1.37
C GLU A 70 -5.94 -4.55 -0.26
N GLU A 71 -6.36 -4.68 1.00
CA GLU A 71 -5.63 -4.20 2.16
C GLU A 71 -5.19 -5.40 3.02
N PRO A 72 -3.93 -5.87 2.87
CA PRO A 72 -3.39 -6.97 3.64
C PRO A 72 -3.55 -6.79 5.14
N PHE A 73 -3.53 -5.56 5.64
CA PHE A 73 -3.76 -5.28 7.04
C PHE A 73 -5.13 -5.77 7.54
N TRP A 74 -6.17 -5.68 6.71
CA TRP A 74 -7.49 -6.19 7.05
C TRP A 74 -7.51 -7.72 7.04
N ASP A 75 -6.90 -8.30 6.02
CA ASP A 75 -6.81 -9.76 5.88
C ASP A 75 -6.02 -10.40 7.03
N THR A 76 -4.89 -9.81 7.41
CA THR A 76 -4.04 -10.37 8.46
C THR A 76 -4.61 -10.15 9.85
N CYS A 77 -5.15 -8.98 10.16
CA CYS A 77 -5.56 -8.65 11.53
C CYS A 77 -7.04 -8.94 11.83
N TRP A 78 -7.90 -9.07 10.80
CA TRP A 78 -9.33 -9.33 10.95
C TRP A 78 -9.87 -10.41 10.01
N GLY A 79 -9.07 -10.93 9.08
CA GLY A 79 -9.46 -12.06 8.25
C GLY A 79 -9.48 -13.36 9.05
N HIS A 80 -10.25 -14.33 8.57
CA HIS A 80 -10.29 -15.66 9.17
C HIS A 80 -9.05 -16.48 8.83
N ASP A 81 -8.72 -16.54 7.53
CA ASP A 81 -7.53 -17.17 7.00
C ASP A 81 -7.11 -16.43 5.71
N PRO A 82 -6.10 -15.56 5.75
CA PRO A 82 -5.67 -14.78 4.59
C PRO A 82 -4.91 -15.59 3.55
N LEU A 83 -4.53 -16.84 3.85
CA LEU A 83 -3.72 -17.69 2.99
C LEU A 83 -4.57 -18.64 2.13
N THR A 84 -5.78 -18.93 2.57
CA THR A 84 -6.70 -19.83 1.87
C THR A 84 -7.54 -19.06 0.85
N ARG A 85 -7.55 -19.56 -0.38
CA ARG A 85 -8.33 -18.98 -1.49
C ARG A 85 -9.82 -19.28 -1.34
N ASP A 86 -10.21 -20.54 -1.32
CA ASP A 86 -11.62 -20.93 -1.21
C ASP A 86 -11.92 -21.33 0.22
N LEU A 87 -12.76 -20.54 0.90
CA LEU A 87 -13.00 -20.70 2.33
C LEU A 87 -14.49 -20.69 2.67
N THR A 88 -14.79 -21.28 3.82
CA THR A 88 -16.11 -21.21 4.43
C THR A 88 -16.05 -20.28 5.64
N HIS A 89 -16.60 -19.09 5.51
CA HIS A 89 -16.64 -18.11 6.59
C HIS A 89 -17.80 -18.42 7.55
N PRO A 90 -17.54 -18.58 8.85
CA PRO A 90 -18.61 -18.77 9.82
C PRO A 90 -19.34 -17.44 10.07
N ALA A 91 -20.63 -17.37 9.70
CA ALA A 91 -21.49 -16.24 10.04
C ALA A 91 -22.64 -16.66 10.97
N ALA A 92 -23.25 -15.70 11.67
CA ALA A 92 -24.31 -15.95 12.64
C ALA A 92 -25.56 -16.63 12.03
N SER A 93 -25.91 -16.27 10.78
CA SER A 93 -26.99 -16.93 10.02
C SER A 93 -26.55 -18.22 9.33
N GLY A 94 -25.32 -18.69 9.61
CA GLY A 94 -24.70 -19.93 9.13
C GLY A 94 -23.61 -19.69 8.09
N PRO A 95 -22.92 -20.75 7.63
CA PRO A 95 -21.69 -20.62 6.85
C PRO A 95 -21.90 -19.98 5.47
N LEU A 96 -20.93 -19.17 5.05
CA LEU A 96 -20.82 -18.57 3.72
C LEU A 96 -19.65 -19.21 2.97
N ARG A 97 -19.89 -19.76 1.79
CA ARG A 97 -18.81 -20.22 0.89
C ARG A 97 -18.41 -19.08 -0.04
N LEU A 98 -17.12 -18.81 -0.13
CA LEU A 98 -16.61 -17.71 -0.93
C LEU A 98 -15.20 -17.97 -1.44
N THR A 99 -14.84 -17.26 -2.50
CA THR A 99 -13.45 -17.17 -2.98
C THR A 99 -12.84 -15.86 -2.51
N GLN A 100 -11.74 -15.94 -1.77
CA GLN A 100 -10.94 -14.80 -1.34
C GLN A 100 -9.89 -14.49 -2.41
N LEU A 101 -9.91 -13.24 -2.88
CA LEU A 101 -8.94 -12.68 -3.81
C LEU A 101 -8.22 -11.51 -3.12
N ASN A 102 -7.06 -11.81 -2.54
CA ASN A 102 -6.19 -10.84 -1.87
C ASN A 102 -4.76 -10.91 -2.43
N HIS A 103 -3.83 -10.19 -1.82
CA HIS A 103 -2.41 -10.15 -2.22
C HIS A 103 -1.69 -11.51 -2.13
N LYS A 104 -2.27 -12.50 -1.45
CA LYS A 104 -1.69 -13.84 -1.29
C LYS A 104 -2.36 -14.87 -2.19
N THR A 105 -3.67 -14.75 -2.41
CA THR A 105 -4.49 -15.75 -3.09
C THR A 105 -4.77 -15.43 -4.55
N SER A 106 -4.32 -14.27 -5.05
CA SER A 106 -4.58 -13.81 -6.42
C SER A 106 -3.40 -13.04 -7.02
N ALA A 107 -3.33 -13.03 -8.35
CA ALA A 107 -2.32 -12.25 -9.11
C ALA A 107 -2.74 -10.78 -9.35
N ILE A 108 -3.88 -10.35 -8.82
CA ILE A 108 -4.43 -8.99 -9.02
C ILE A 108 -3.42 -7.94 -8.55
N TYR A 109 -2.83 -8.17 -7.38
CA TYR A 109 -1.98 -7.22 -6.68
C TYR A 109 -0.48 -7.38 -6.94
N ASP A 110 -0.09 -8.36 -7.78
CA ASP A 110 1.25 -8.39 -8.37
C ASP A 110 1.50 -7.09 -9.15
N PHE A 111 2.75 -6.75 -9.43
CA PHE A 111 3.05 -5.63 -10.33
C PHE A 111 4.29 -5.88 -11.17
N ALA A 112 4.34 -5.29 -12.36
CA ALA A 112 5.54 -5.34 -13.20
C ALA A 112 6.49 -4.19 -12.88
N ALA A 113 5.96 -2.96 -12.83
CA ALA A 113 6.74 -1.75 -12.58
C ALA A 113 6.08 -0.82 -11.55
N ILE A 114 4.75 -0.65 -11.61
CA ILE A 114 4.03 0.28 -10.75
C ILE A 114 3.18 -0.50 -9.74
N PRO A 115 3.41 -0.37 -8.42
CA PRO A 115 2.60 -1.07 -7.43
C PRO A 115 1.11 -0.72 -7.51
N TYR A 116 0.25 -1.71 -7.22
CA TYR A 116 -1.21 -1.61 -7.31
C TYR A 116 -1.79 -0.33 -6.71
N PHE A 117 -1.35 0.05 -5.49
CA PHE A 117 -1.90 1.20 -4.77
C PHE A 117 -1.80 2.50 -5.59
N LEU A 118 -0.74 2.65 -6.39
CA LEU A 118 -0.53 3.86 -7.18
C LEU A 118 -1.46 3.96 -8.38
N LEU A 119 -2.13 2.87 -8.77
CA LEU A 119 -3.10 2.83 -9.86
C LEU A 119 -4.51 3.28 -9.43
N THR A 120 -4.74 3.42 -8.11
CA THR A 120 -6.05 3.72 -7.53
C THR A 120 -6.49 5.17 -7.79
N ASP A 121 -5.54 6.09 -8.01
CA ASP A 121 -5.82 7.48 -8.34
C ASP A 121 -4.84 8.04 -9.38
N SER A 122 -5.39 8.69 -10.40
CA SER A 122 -4.63 9.37 -11.46
C SER A 122 -3.67 10.45 -10.96
N HIS A 123 -3.88 10.98 -9.75
CA HIS A 123 -2.98 11.98 -9.19
C HIS A 123 -1.59 11.41 -8.91
N PHE A 124 -1.44 10.12 -8.62
CA PHE A 124 -0.12 9.53 -8.36
C PHE A 124 0.77 9.61 -9.60
N ALA A 125 0.23 9.26 -10.77
CA ALA A 125 0.93 9.41 -12.05
C ALA A 125 1.36 10.85 -12.31
N THR A 126 0.43 11.79 -12.13
CA THR A 126 0.70 13.20 -12.38
C THR A 126 1.74 13.76 -11.39
N ARG A 127 1.58 13.49 -10.10
CA ARG A 127 2.41 14.04 -9.03
C ARG A 127 3.80 13.43 -9.04
N TYR A 128 3.92 12.11 -9.06
CA TYR A 128 5.22 11.46 -9.07
C TYR A 128 5.99 11.75 -10.36
N GLY A 129 5.32 11.79 -11.52
CA GLY A 129 5.93 12.27 -12.76
C GLY A 129 6.55 13.67 -12.60
N LEU A 130 5.82 14.63 -12.01
CA LEU A 130 6.31 15.99 -11.78
C LEU A 130 7.39 16.09 -10.69
N TRP A 131 7.18 15.45 -9.55
CA TRP A 131 8.08 15.55 -8.39
C TRP A 131 9.41 14.85 -8.66
N PHE A 132 9.39 13.65 -9.23
CA PHE A 132 10.62 12.95 -9.58
C PHE A 132 11.33 13.62 -10.76
N ALA A 133 10.62 14.11 -11.78
CA ALA A 133 11.27 14.87 -12.86
C ALA A 133 12.01 16.10 -12.33
N ARG A 134 11.46 16.79 -11.32
CA ARG A 134 12.13 17.90 -10.64
C ARG A 134 13.35 17.43 -9.83
N ASN A 135 13.19 16.38 -9.02
CA ASN A 135 14.25 15.86 -8.17
C ASN A 135 15.43 15.31 -9.02
N ALA A 136 15.13 14.72 -10.16
CA ALA A 136 16.09 14.23 -11.15
C ALA A 136 16.99 15.33 -11.79
N GLN A 137 16.67 16.62 -11.60
CA GLN A 137 17.51 17.73 -12.02
C GLN A 137 18.54 18.15 -10.96
N ILE A 138 18.44 17.62 -9.74
CA ILE A 138 19.37 17.92 -8.64
C ILE A 138 20.54 16.94 -8.77
N ASP A 139 21.72 17.46 -9.08
CA ASP A 139 22.94 16.67 -9.19
C ASP A 139 23.40 16.12 -7.81
N PRO A 140 24.36 15.18 -7.77
CA PRO A 140 24.86 14.62 -6.50
C PRO A 140 25.38 15.69 -5.53
N ALA A 141 26.05 16.74 -6.04
CA ALA A 141 26.50 17.85 -5.20
C ALA A 141 25.33 18.65 -4.61
N GLY A 142 24.24 18.79 -5.35
CA GLY A 142 22.98 19.39 -4.93
C GLY A 142 22.28 18.58 -3.85
N TRP A 143 22.23 17.25 -3.98
CA TRP A 143 21.68 16.39 -2.92
C TRP A 143 22.50 16.47 -1.65
N ARG A 144 23.83 16.46 -1.75
CA ARG A 144 24.70 16.69 -0.58
C ARG A 144 24.42 18.04 0.10
N ARG A 145 24.26 19.12 -0.68
CA ARG A 145 23.88 20.45 -0.14
C ARG A 145 22.48 20.43 0.48
N HIS A 146 21.54 19.68 -0.10
CA HIS A 146 20.20 19.52 0.43
C HIS A 146 20.24 18.86 1.80
N PHE A 147 20.81 17.65 1.92
CA PHE A 147 20.88 16.94 3.19
C PHE A 147 21.68 17.72 4.25
N ALA A 148 22.77 18.40 3.88
CA ALA A 148 23.50 19.27 4.81
C ALA A 148 22.68 20.45 5.37
N ARG A 149 21.61 20.88 4.67
CA ARG A 149 20.76 22.01 5.09
C ARG A 149 19.50 21.58 5.82
N VAL A 150 19.08 20.33 5.67
CA VAL A 150 17.88 19.82 6.31
C VAL A 150 18.08 19.72 7.83
N SER A 151 17.18 20.35 8.59
CA SER A 151 17.28 20.44 10.05
C SER A 151 16.54 19.33 10.80
N GLY A 152 15.46 18.78 10.22
CA GLY A 152 14.71 17.68 10.81
C GLY A 152 15.43 16.36 10.62
N GLN A 153 15.61 15.60 11.70
CA GLN A 153 16.19 14.26 11.66
C GLN A 153 15.23 13.27 10.99
N GLY A 154 13.97 13.21 11.42
CA GLY A 154 13.02 12.29 10.80
C GLY A 154 11.55 12.63 11.02
N ALA A 155 10.68 12.07 10.19
CA ALA A 155 9.23 12.21 10.36
C ALA A 155 8.52 10.85 10.36
N PHE A 156 7.71 10.64 11.39
CA PHE A 156 6.81 9.50 11.56
C PHE A 156 5.38 9.94 11.32
N MET A 157 4.94 9.82 10.08
CA MET A 157 3.60 10.24 9.66
C MET A 157 2.68 9.03 9.51
N LEU A 158 2.30 8.46 10.65
CA LEU A 158 1.58 7.18 10.76
C LEU A 158 0.62 7.21 11.95
N ALA A 159 -0.38 6.33 11.94
CA ALA A 159 -1.23 6.15 13.11
C ALA A 159 -0.48 5.37 14.20
N ARG A 160 -0.45 5.89 15.43
CA ARG A 160 0.05 5.18 16.62
C ARG A 160 -0.86 3.98 16.90
N ARG A 161 -0.29 2.78 16.85
CA ARG A 161 -1.03 1.52 16.95
C ARG A 161 -0.27 0.55 17.87
N THR A 162 -0.78 0.38 19.08
CA THR A 162 -0.25 -0.57 20.06
C THR A 162 -1.38 -1.47 20.54
N SER A 163 -1.32 -2.76 20.23
CA SER A 163 -2.32 -3.74 20.68
C SER A 163 -1.85 -5.17 20.41
N PRO A 164 -2.18 -6.16 21.27
CA PRO A 164 -1.94 -7.57 20.98
C PRO A 164 -2.59 -8.06 19.69
N ARG A 165 -3.66 -7.39 19.22
CA ARG A 165 -4.32 -7.75 17.94
C ARG A 165 -3.44 -7.54 16.71
N TYR A 166 -2.33 -6.81 16.86
CA TYR A 166 -1.36 -6.57 15.80
C TYR A 166 -0.13 -7.48 15.91
N GLU A 167 -0.12 -8.40 16.88
CA GLU A 167 0.90 -9.45 17.04
C GLU A 167 0.48 -10.65 16.19
N VAL A 168 0.39 -10.44 14.87
CA VAL A 168 0.00 -11.47 13.91
C VAL A 168 1.19 -11.79 13.03
N ASP A 169 1.48 -13.08 12.93
CA ASP A 169 2.50 -13.66 12.07
C ASP A 169 1.97 -14.96 11.47
N PHE A 170 2.26 -15.18 10.20
CA PHE A 170 1.99 -16.41 9.46
C PHE A 170 3.33 -17.04 9.07
N PRO A 171 3.90 -17.89 9.95
CA PRO A 171 5.25 -18.41 9.79
C PRO A 171 5.46 -19.11 8.44
N GLY A 172 6.56 -18.79 7.77
CA GLY A 172 6.90 -19.38 6.47
C GLY A 172 6.20 -18.74 5.26
N HIS A 173 5.33 -17.74 5.46
CA HIS A 173 4.61 -17.07 4.38
C HIS A 173 5.08 -15.63 4.10
N GLU A 174 6.01 -15.10 4.92
CA GLU A 174 6.45 -13.69 4.90
C GLU A 174 5.25 -12.72 4.99
N VAL A 175 4.22 -13.09 5.75
CA VAL A 175 3.02 -12.28 6.00
C VAL A 175 2.88 -12.06 7.49
N PHE A 176 3.04 -10.82 7.95
CA PHE A 176 2.93 -10.45 9.36
C PHE A 176 2.63 -8.96 9.53
N SER A 177 2.02 -8.59 10.65
CA SER A 177 1.69 -7.18 10.94
C SER A 177 2.93 -6.39 11.35
N LEU A 178 3.05 -5.16 10.83
CA LEU A 178 4.12 -4.20 11.17
C LEU A 178 3.62 -3.09 12.11
N CYS A 179 2.35 -3.12 12.53
CA CYS A 179 1.73 -2.00 13.23
C CYS A 179 2.34 -1.70 14.61
N ASN A 180 2.62 -2.74 15.40
CA ASN A 180 3.30 -2.56 16.69
C ASN A 180 4.74 -2.11 16.48
N GLN A 181 5.48 -2.79 15.59
CA GLN A 181 6.89 -2.50 15.34
C GLN A 181 7.13 -1.07 14.85
N ARG A 182 6.37 -0.60 13.85
CA ARG A 182 6.51 0.78 13.36
C ARG A 182 6.15 1.82 14.42
N THR A 183 5.23 1.49 15.35
CA THR A 183 4.89 2.36 16.48
C THR A 183 6.04 2.40 17.47
N ALA A 184 6.61 1.25 17.83
CA ALA A 184 7.77 1.16 18.72
C ALA A 184 8.98 1.93 18.15
N ILE A 185 9.25 1.82 16.85
CA ILE A 185 10.31 2.57 16.17
C ILE A 185 10.06 4.08 16.26
N ALA A 186 8.83 4.52 16.03
CA ALA A 186 8.46 5.92 16.18
C ALA A 186 8.65 6.40 17.64
N GLU A 187 8.23 5.60 18.63
CA GLU A 187 8.38 5.90 20.06
C GLU A 187 9.86 5.99 20.49
N ALA A 188 10.72 5.11 19.98
CA ALA A 188 12.16 5.16 20.21
C ALA A 188 12.81 6.46 19.68
N CYS A 189 12.15 7.15 18.75
CA CYS A 189 12.59 8.41 18.18
C CYS A 189 11.92 9.65 18.81
N LEU A 190 11.27 9.55 19.99
CA LEU A 190 10.69 10.69 20.71
C LEU A 190 11.78 11.60 21.31
N ARG A 191 12.43 12.39 20.46
CA ARG A 191 13.51 13.32 20.82
C ARG A 191 13.57 14.51 19.85
N PRO A 192 14.28 15.60 20.19
CA PRO A 192 14.40 16.77 19.31
C PRO A 192 14.85 16.41 17.90
N GLY A 193 14.26 17.06 16.90
CA GLY A 193 14.54 16.83 15.47
C GLY A 193 13.64 15.78 14.81
N PHE A 194 12.85 15.02 15.57
CA PHE A 194 11.86 14.09 15.02
C PHE A 194 10.45 14.65 15.13
N ALA A 195 9.64 14.44 14.08
CA ALA A 195 8.23 14.80 14.05
C ALA A 195 7.34 13.55 14.07
N HIS A 196 6.27 13.58 14.85
CA HIS A 196 5.28 12.49 14.99
C HIS A 196 3.91 13.05 14.64
N ILE A 197 3.35 12.60 13.52
CA ILE A 197 2.18 13.20 12.89
C ILE A 197 1.15 12.10 12.61
N GLY A 198 -0.09 12.33 13.02
CA GLY A 198 -1.21 11.44 12.75
C GLY A 198 -1.96 11.01 14.00
N LYS A 199 -2.95 10.14 13.79
CA LYS A 199 -3.86 9.67 14.86
C LYS A 199 -3.06 9.02 16.00
N GLY A 200 -3.28 9.52 17.22
CA GLY A 200 -2.62 9.03 18.43
C GLY A 200 -1.28 9.70 18.76
N TRP A 201 -0.79 10.62 17.91
CA TRP A 201 0.38 11.47 18.18
C TRP A 201 -0.01 12.93 18.44
N GLN A 202 -1.02 13.42 17.73
CA GLN A 202 -1.51 14.79 17.81
C GLN A 202 -3.05 14.78 17.80
N ASP A 203 -3.65 15.79 18.42
CA ASP A 203 -5.08 16.04 18.35
C ASP A 203 -5.44 16.68 16.99
N GLY A 204 -6.55 16.26 16.40
CA GLY A 204 -7.03 16.80 15.13
C GLY A 204 -7.91 15.81 14.36
N PRO A 205 -8.63 16.28 13.33
CA PRO A 205 -9.40 15.39 12.47
C PRO A 205 -8.48 14.40 11.73
N PRO A 206 -8.98 13.19 11.37
CA PRO A 206 -8.28 12.28 10.47
C PRO A 206 -7.83 13.01 9.21
N ARG A 207 -6.55 12.88 8.84
CA ARG A 207 -6.03 13.52 7.63
C ARG A 207 -6.68 13.01 6.36
N GLN A 208 -7.22 11.79 6.39
CA GLN A 208 -7.97 11.20 5.29
C GLN A 208 -9.25 11.97 4.97
N ASP A 209 -9.71 12.84 5.88
CA ASP A 209 -10.88 13.70 5.67
C ASP A 209 -10.51 15.02 4.96
N LEU A 210 -9.21 15.27 4.74
CA LEU A 210 -8.77 16.41 3.93
C LEU A 210 -9.10 16.17 2.46
N LEU A 211 -9.51 17.24 1.76
CA LEU A 211 -9.79 17.22 0.32
C LEU A 211 -8.64 16.61 -0.49
N ASP A 212 -7.40 16.88 -0.07
CA ASP A 212 -6.19 16.40 -0.73
C ASP A 212 -5.10 16.05 0.30
N TRP A 213 -5.35 14.96 1.01
CA TRP A 213 -4.45 14.48 2.07
C TRP A 213 -3.03 14.18 1.56
N HIS A 214 -2.89 13.76 0.30
CA HIS A 214 -1.61 13.39 -0.32
C HIS A 214 -0.76 14.64 -0.65
N LEU A 215 -1.37 15.71 -1.21
CA LEU A 215 -0.66 16.97 -1.41
C LEU A 215 -0.28 17.62 -0.09
N ASP A 216 -1.17 17.60 0.91
CA ASP A 216 -0.85 18.13 2.23
C ASP A 216 0.31 17.36 2.89
N LYS A 217 0.36 16.03 2.73
CA LYS A 217 1.46 15.19 3.22
C LYS A 217 2.78 15.60 2.56
N TYR A 218 2.78 15.74 1.24
CA TYR A 218 3.95 16.20 0.50
C TYR A 218 4.43 17.58 0.99
N LEU A 219 3.54 18.58 1.08
CA LEU A 219 3.88 19.93 1.52
C LEU A 219 4.38 19.99 2.97
N THR A 220 3.84 19.11 3.82
CA THR A 220 4.24 19.00 5.23
C THR A 220 5.67 18.46 5.37
N LEU A 221 6.09 17.57 4.48
CA LEU A 221 7.34 16.82 4.60
C LEU A 221 8.48 17.34 3.70
N LYS A 222 8.15 17.90 2.54
CA LYS A 222 9.10 18.25 1.48
C LYS A 222 10.26 19.09 1.99
N GLY A 223 11.47 18.54 1.87
CA GLY A 223 12.74 19.18 2.18
C GLY A 223 12.93 19.58 3.64
N ARG A 224 12.21 18.93 4.57
CA ARG A 224 12.27 19.26 6.00
C ARG A 224 12.94 18.20 6.86
N PHE A 225 13.02 16.95 6.38
CA PHE A 225 13.51 15.81 7.15
C PHE A 225 14.54 14.99 6.37
N HIS A 226 15.58 14.52 7.06
CA HIS A 226 16.54 13.57 6.51
C HIS A 226 15.87 12.24 6.22
N PHE A 227 15.06 11.76 7.16
CA PHE A 227 14.35 10.49 7.08
C PHE A 227 12.83 10.67 7.09
N ILE A 228 12.12 9.86 6.33
CA ILE A 228 10.65 9.77 6.42
C ILE A 228 10.27 8.30 6.60
N CYS A 229 9.48 8.02 7.63
CA CYS A 229 8.95 6.69 7.86
C CYS A 229 7.98 6.31 6.73
N ALA A 230 8.33 5.23 6.04
CA ALA A 230 7.58 4.65 4.94
C ALA A 230 7.12 3.22 5.25
N ILE A 231 7.24 2.77 6.51
CA ILE A 231 6.89 1.41 6.93
C ILE A 231 5.38 1.15 6.74
N GLU A 232 5.07 0.02 6.11
CA GLU A 232 3.72 -0.42 5.84
C GLU A 232 2.95 -0.86 7.10
N ASN A 233 1.66 -1.15 6.95
CA ASN A 233 0.85 -1.71 8.04
C ASN A 233 1.15 -3.20 8.26
N THR A 234 1.49 -3.90 7.19
CA THR A 234 1.69 -5.36 7.10
C THR A 234 2.85 -5.61 6.15
N HIS A 235 3.67 -6.60 6.48
CA HIS A 235 4.69 -7.12 5.59
C HIS A 235 4.04 -8.12 4.63
N GLN A 236 4.18 -7.89 3.33
CA GLN A 236 3.82 -8.83 2.28
C GLN A 236 4.57 -8.48 1.00
N ALA A 237 5.02 -9.50 0.25
CA ALA A 237 5.99 -9.31 -0.82
C ALA A 237 5.65 -8.21 -1.85
N ASN A 238 4.39 -8.15 -2.31
CA ASN A 238 3.93 -7.19 -3.31
C ASN A 238 3.28 -5.93 -2.71
N TYR A 239 3.14 -5.84 -1.39
CA TYR A 239 2.48 -4.71 -0.75
C TYR A 239 3.44 -3.53 -0.60
N VAL A 240 3.52 -2.74 -1.66
CA VAL A 240 4.24 -1.46 -1.70
C VAL A 240 3.22 -0.37 -2.00
N THR A 241 3.10 0.61 -1.12
CA THR A 241 2.14 1.72 -1.28
C THR A 241 2.85 3.03 -1.62
N GLU A 242 2.14 4.15 -1.51
CA GLU A 242 2.67 5.48 -1.76
C GLU A 242 3.81 5.87 -0.81
N LYS A 243 3.90 5.22 0.36
CA LYS A 243 4.74 5.67 1.48
C LYS A 243 6.22 5.80 1.14
N ILE A 244 6.81 4.82 0.45
CA ILE A 244 8.23 4.86 0.09
C ILE A 244 8.50 5.94 -0.97
N PHE A 245 7.58 6.08 -1.93
CA PHE A 245 7.69 7.08 -2.99
C PHE A 245 7.50 8.50 -2.45
N ASP A 246 6.61 8.71 -1.49
CA ASP A 246 6.42 9.99 -0.81
C ASP A 246 7.70 10.45 -0.12
N ALA A 247 8.44 9.53 0.52
CA ALA A 247 9.71 9.85 1.15
C ALA A 247 10.75 10.34 0.14
N TRP A 248 10.94 9.62 -0.97
CA TRP A 248 11.85 10.07 -2.03
C TRP A 248 11.39 11.35 -2.72
N ALA A 249 10.09 11.49 -3.00
CA ALA A 249 9.52 12.67 -3.65
C ALA A 249 9.71 13.92 -2.77
N ALA A 250 9.56 13.78 -1.46
CA ALA A 250 9.84 14.83 -0.47
C ALA A 250 11.34 15.15 -0.32
N GLY A 251 12.24 14.40 -0.95
CA GLY A 251 13.68 14.57 -0.85
C GLY A 251 14.25 14.05 0.47
N ALA A 252 13.66 12.99 1.04
CA ALA A 252 14.16 12.31 2.22
C ALA A 252 14.60 10.87 1.90
N VAL A 253 15.32 10.26 2.82
CA VAL A 253 15.65 8.83 2.80
C VAL A 253 14.49 8.05 3.45
N PRO A 254 13.86 7.09 2.75
CA PRO A 254 12.79 6.29 3.32
C PRO A 254 13.30 5.37 4.43
N LEU A 255 12.55 5.28 5.53
CA LEU A 255 12.68 4.20 6.51
C LEU A 255 11.63 3.14 6.19
N TYR A 256 12.06 1.92 5.88
CA TYR A 256 11.16 0.86 5.42
C TYR A 256 11.49 -0.46 6.13
N MET A 257 10.59 -1.45 6.01
CA MET A 257 10.80 -2.80 6.54
C MET A 257 10.45 -3.81 5.46
N ALA A 258 11.46 -4.55 5.01
CA ALA A 258 11.30 -5.51 3.93
C ALA A 258 12.25 -6.70 4.12
N GLY A 259 11.67 -7.90 4.20
CA GLY A 259 12.42 -9.16 4.13
C GLY A 259 13.05 -9.39 2.75
N PRO A 260 13.86 -10.44 2.60
CA PRO A 260 14.59 -10.72 1.35
C PRO A 260 13.68 -10.93 0.13
N GLY A 261 12.48 -11.51 0.32
CA GLY A 261 11.52 -11.76 -0.76
C GLY A 261 10.65 -10.55 -1.14
N HIS A 262 10.80 -9.40 -0.48
CA HIS A 262 9.93 -8.26 -0.70
C HIS A 262 10.27 -7.51 -1.99
N ARG A 263 9.26 -7.21 -2.80
CA ARG A 263 9.42 -6.56 -4.12
C ARG A 263 9.77 -5.07 -4.07
N VAL A 264 9.97 -4.49 -2.88
CA VAL A 264 10.54 -3.15 -2.76
C VAL A 264 12.00 -3.12 -3.23
N HIS A 265 12.71 -4.25 -3.15
CA HIS A 265 14.07 -4.40 -3.65
C HIS A 265 14.17 -4.19 -5.17
N ASP A 266 13.07 -4.39 -5.90
CA ASP A 266 13.00 -4.13 -7.35
C ASP A 266 12.67 -2.67 -7.69
N LEU A 267 12.43 -1.84 -6.67
CA LEU A 267 12.03 -0.44 -6.79
C LEU A 267 13.03 0.52 -6.11
N ALA A 268 13.96 -0.02 -5.33
CA ALA A 268 14.84 0.73 -4.45
C ALA A 268 16.30 0.32 -4.64
N LEU A 269 17.14 1.22 -5.14
CA LEU A 269 18.58 0.99 -5.24
C LEU A 269 19.18 0.83 -3.83
N PRO A 270 20.07 -0.14 -3.59
CA PRO A 270 20.77 -0.28 -2.31
C PRO A 270 21.46 1.04 -1.91
N GLY A 271 21.25 1.49 -0.67
CA GLY A 271 21.79 2.76 -0.16
C GLY A 271 20.91 3.99 -0.40
N SER A 272 19.80 3.88 -1.15
CA SER A 272 18.82 4.97 -1.31
C SER A 272 17.73 5.02 -0.24
N TRP A 273 17.72 4.04 0.67
CA TRP A 273 16.74 3.82 1.74
C TRP A 273 17.37 3.05 2.90
N VAL A 274 16.68 3.04 4.05
CA VAL A 274 17.09 2.28 5.24
C VAL A 274 16.11 1.14 5.47
N ASN A 275 16.61 -0.10 5.41
CA ASN A 275 15.84 -1.28 5.80
C ASN A 275 15.98 -1.53 7.30
N LEU A 276 14.86 -1.50 8.02
CA LEU A 276 14.80 -1.69 9.47
C LEU A 276 14.21 -3.05 9.86
N ILE A 277 14.06 -3.98 8.91
CA ILE A 277 13.42 -5.28 9.14
C ILE A 277 14.04 -6.05 10.32
N ASP A 278 15.38 -6.03 10.42
CA ASP A 278 16.16 -6.72 11.46
C ASP A 278 16.68 -5.76 12.55
N CYS A 279 16.19 -4.52 12.59
CA CYS A 279 16.66 -3.51 13.54
C CYS A 279 15.70 -3.41 14.73
N PRO A 280 16.15 -3.71 15.96
CA PRO A 280 15.36 -3.47 17.16
C PRO A 280 14.97 -1.98 17.27
N PRO A 281 13.74 -1.64 17.71
CA PRO A 281 13.26 -0.26 17.75
C PRO A 281 14.20 0.71 18.49
N GLU A 282 14.75 0.28 19.61
CA GLU A 282 15.66 1.05 20.47
C GLU A 282 17.01 1.37 19.81
N GLU A 283 17.41 0.60 18.80
CA GLU A 283 18.66 0.80 18.06
C GLU A 283 18.49 1.75 16.86
N VAL A 284 17.25 1.92 16.37
CA VAL A 284 16.95 2.79 15.23
C VAL A 284 17.55 4.19 15.40
N PRO A 285 17.40 4.88 16.56
CA PRO A 285 18.06 6.15 16.82
C PRO A 285 19.56 6.21 16.49
N ALA A 286 20.30 5.14 16.79
CA ALA A 286 21.74 5.04 16.54
C ALA A 286 22.02 4.68 15.08
N THR A 287 21.23 3.75 14.50
CA THR A 287 21.28 3.39 13.07
C THR A 287 21.11 4.62 12.18
N LEU A 288 20.13 5.49 12.48
CA LEU A 288 19.90 6.73 11.71
C LEU A 288 21.06 7.72 11.87
N ALA A 289 21.66 7.82 13.05
CA ALA A 289 22.80 8.70 13.29
C ALA A 289 24.08 8.22 12.58
N ALA A 290 24.22 6.91 12.39
CA ALA A 290 25.35 6.29 11.69
C ALA A 290 25.16 6.17 10.16
N PHE A 291 23.99 6.55 9.64
CA PHE A 291 23.68 6.40 8.21
C PHE A 291 24.63 7.26 7.35
N PRO A 292 25.30 6.68 6.34
CA PRO A 292 26.31 7.40 5.56
C PRO A 292 25.68 8.46 4.66
N GLN A 293 26.13 9.71 4.78
CA GLN A 293 25.71 10.84 3.93
C GLN A 293 26.85 11.37 3.03
N GLY A 294 27.73 10.46 2.59
CA GLY A 294 28.91 10.77 1.78
C GLY A 294 28.61 11.02 0.29
N ALA A 295 29.69 11.08 -0.49
CA ALA A 295 29.61 11.23 -1.94
C ALA A 295 28.88 10.03 -2.58
N GLU A 296 29.23 8.81 -2.19
CA GLU A 296 28.59 7.58 -2.67
C GLU A 296 27.07 7.58 -2.43
N PHE A 297 26.63 7.95 -1.23
CA PHE A 297 25.20 8.12 -0.94
C PHE A 297 24.53 9.11 -1.88
N SER A 298 25.16 10.26 -2.14
CA SER A 298 24.59 11.30 -3.00
C SER A 298 24.48 10.86 -4.47
N GLU A 299 25.44 10.07 -4.96
CA GLU A 299 25.40 9.45 -6.29
C GLU A 299 24.27 8.43 -6.40
N THR A 300 24.17 7.52 -5.41
CA THR A 300 23.10 6.51 -5.34
C THR A 300 21.73 7.16 -5.23
N TYR A 301 21.58 8.19 -4.39
CA TYR A 301 20.32 8.90 -4.23
C TYR A 301 19.93 9.64 -5.51
N PHE A 302 20.89 10.26 -6.20
CA PHE A 302 20.65 10.85 -7.51
C PHE A 302 20.18 9.82 -8.55
N ALA A 303 20.85 8.66 -8.61
CA ALA A 303 20.45 7.56 -9.49
C ALA A 303 19.04 7.05 -9.17
N GLN A 304 18.67 6.94 -7.90
CA GLN A 304 17.30 6.59 -7.49
C GLN A 304 16.29 7.61 -8.02
N GLN A 305 16.54 8.91 -7.87
CA GLN A 305 15.62 9.97 -8.34
C GLN A 305 15.49 9.97 -9.87
N ARG A 306 16.58 9.70 -10.61
CA ARG A 306 16.58 9.54 -12.07
C ARG A 306 15.70 8.36 -12.50
N TRP A 307 15.90 7.20 -11.88
CA TRP A 307 15.13 6.01 -12.19
C TRP A 307 13.64 6.18 -11.88
N MET A 308 13.29 6.79 -10.75
CA MET A 308 11.90 7.12 -10.42
C MET A 308 11.30 8.10 -11.45
N ALA A 309 12.06 9.10 -11.90
CA ALA A 309 11.59 10.04 -12.91
C ALA A 309 11.32 9.36 -14.27
N GLU A 310 12.15 8.40 -14.66
CA GLU A 310 11.97 7.61 -15.88
C GLU A 310 10.75 6.70 -15.77
N MET A 311 10.63 5.95 -14.66
CA MET A 311 9.52 5.04 -14.40
C MET A 311 8.17 5.78 -14.35
N PHE A 312 8.08 6.87 -13.59
CA PHE A 312 6.83 7.59 -13.38
C PHE A 312 6.50 8.61 -14.47
N GLY A 313 7.50 9.05 -15.24
CA GLY A 313 7.33 9.94 -16.39
C GLY A 313 6.87 9.24 -17.67
N ASP A 314 7.05 7.92 -17.77
CA ASP A 314 6.66 7.14 -18.94
C ASP A 314 5.18 6.69 -18.87
N ARG A 315 4.33 7.29 -19.71
CA ARG A 315 2.91 6.93 -19.82
C ARG A 315 2.68 5.50 -20.29
N ASP A 316 3.60 4.93 -21.06
CA ASP A 316 3.47 3.56 -21.54
C ASP A 316 3.73 2.55 -20.40
N VAL A 317 4.58 2.88 -19.42
CA VAL A 317 4.74 2.08 -18.19
C VAL A 317 3.41 2.00 -17.44
N TRP A 318 2.77 3.15 -17.20
CA TRP A 318 1.45 3.20 -16.55
C TRP A 318 0.39 2.42 -17.30
N ARG A 319 0.30 2.60 -18.62
CA ARG A 319 -0.67 1.86 -19.45
C ARG A 319 -0.45 0.35 -19.36
N ARG A 320 0.79 -0.12 -19.48
CA ARG A 320 1.12 -1.55 -19.37
C ARG A 320 0.74 -2.12 -18.00
N GLU A 321 0.91 -1.36 -16.93
CA GLU A 321 0.50 -1.80 -15.60
C GLU A 321 -1.03 -1.90 -15.46
N PHE A 322 -1.79 -0.93 -16.00
CA PHE A 322 -3.25 -1.03 -16.07
C PHE A 322 -3.71 -2.23 -16.92
N ASP A 323 -3.06 -2.48 -18.05
CA ASP A 323 -3.36 -3.64 -18.91
C ASP A 323 -3.11 -4.96 -18.17
N ARG A 324 -2.01 -5.06 -17.41
CA ARG A 324 -1.71 -6.21 -16.55
C ARG A 324 -2.77 -6.40 -15.47
N LEU A 325 -3.12 -5.34 -14.73
CA LEU A 325 -4.14 -5.41 -13.67
C LEU A 325 -5.50 -5.83 -14.23
N ARG A 326 -5.91 -5.26 -15.37
CA ARG A 326 -7.14 -5.65 -16.07
C ARG A 326 -7.12 -7.13 -16.44
N ALA A 327 -6.02 -7.61 -17.01
CA ALA A 327 -5.88 -9.02 -17.39
C ALA A 327 -5.97 -9.94 -16.17
N ALA A 328 -5.33 -9.59 -15.05
CA ALA A 328 -5.40 -10.35 -13.81
C ALA A 328 -6.84 -10.38 -13.25
N LEU A 329 -7.54 -9.25 -13.18
CA LEU A 329 -8.93 -9.19 -12.73
C LEU A 329 -9.85 -10.08 -13.58
N VAL A 330 -9.73 -10.00 -14.91
CA VAL A 330 -10.55 -10.82 -15.82
C VAL A 330 -10.27 -12.30 -15.63
N ALA A 331 -8.99 -12.71 -15.60
CA ALA A 331 -8.60 -14.11 -15.45
C ALA A 331 -9.08 -14.70 -14.11
N GLU A 332 -8.95 -13.94 -13.02
CA GLU A 332 -9.41 -14.35 -11.69
C GLU A 332 -10.93 -14.50 -11.64
N PHE A 333 -11.67 -13.56 -12.22
CA PHE A 333 -13.12 -13.61 -12.27
C PHE A 333 -13.64 -14.73 -13.17
N GLU A 334 -12.98 -14.99 -14.31
CA GLU A 334 -13.32 -16.13 -15.17
C GLU A 334 -13.10 -17.46 -14.46
N THR A 335 -12.03 -17.57 -13.67
CA THR A 335 -11.75 -18.77 -12.85
C THR A 335 -12.82 -18.95 -11.77
N VAL A 336 -13.19 -17.89 -11.06
CA VAL A 336 -14.27 -17.92 -10.05
C VAL A 336 -15.61 -18.35 -10.67
N LEU A 337 -15.92 -17.87 -11.87
CA LEU A 337 -17.16 -18.23 -12.57
C LEU A 337 -17.15 -19.67 -13.09
N ALA A 338 -15.99 -20.21 -13.45
CA ALA A 338 -15.84 -21.58 -13.94
C ALA A 338 -16.06 -22.65 -12.84
N GLY A 339 -15.73 -22.32 -11.59
CA GLY A 339 -15.89 -23.22 -10.44
C GLY A 339 -14.62 -23.98 -10.10
#